data_AF-A0A3D1SLF9-F1
#
_entry.id   AF-A0A3D1SLF9-F1
#
_cell.length_a   1.000
_cell.length_b   1.000
_cell.length_c   1.000
_cell.angle_alpha   90.00
_cell.angle_beta   90.00
_cell.angle_gamma   90.00
#
_symmetry.space_group_name_H-M   'P 1'
#
loop_
_entity.id
_entity.type
_entity.pdbx_description
1 polymer ?
#
loop_
_entity_poly.entity_id
_entity_poly.type
_entity_poly.pdbx_seq_one_letter_code
_entity_poly.pdbx_strand_id
1 'polypeptide(L)'
;MQQQVPVSRERTGQRSLDWLVARFGRRPSDLLFRGVTMLFVLIVVVLVVGVAVVLVIESWPTITTFGLSFLTNQAFDPVHNSYGVGPAIYGTLVTSAFAMLFAIPIGVGASIFVVDFCPRPLRIPLAFFTDLLAAVPSVIYGLFGFLLLAPWLQQTGEPWLQKHLGFLPFFQGQIQGVGLLAAGM
;
A
#
# COMPACT_ATOMS: atom_id res chain seq x y z
N MET A 1 33.40 27.21 63.67
CA MET A 1 33.03 28.30 62.75
C MET A 1 32.87 27.73 61.35
N GLN A 2 31.64 27.79 60.81
CA GLN A 2 31.35 27.57 59.39
C GLN A 2 31.92 28.73 58.57
N GLN A 3 32.52 28.47 57.40
CA GLN A 3 32.43 29.38 56.27
C GLN A 3 32.71 28.67 54.94
N GLN A 4 32.02 29.17 53.93
CA GLN A 4 31.48 28.48 52.76
C GLN A 4 32.47 28.32 51.58
N VAL A 5 32.11 27.35 50.73
CA VAL A 5 32.66 27.01 49.41
C VAL A 5 32.50 28.17 48.41
N PRO A 6 33.43 28.32 47.43
CA PRO A 6 33.01 28.69 46.08
C PRO A 6 33.33 27.58 45.07
N VAL A 7 32.27 27.13 44.40
CA VAL A 7 32.26 26.19 43.29
C VAL A 7 32.91 26.87 42.08
N SER A 8 34.16 26.52 41.75
CA SER A 8 34.83 27.00 40.55
C SER A 8 34.46 26.16 39.32
N ARG A 9 33.29 26.49 38.77
CA ARG A 9 32.92 26.50 37.34
C ARG A 9 33.63 25.52 36.40
N GLU A 10 32.94 24.42 36.09
CA GLU A 10 33.04 23.71 34.81
C GLU A 10 32.56 24.62 33.66
N ARG A 11 33.43 25.47 33.11
CA ARG A 11 33.13 26.33 31.95
C ARG A 11 34.04 26.08 30.74
N THR A 12 34.68 24.92 30.67
CA THR A 12 35.75 24.69 29.68
C THR A 12 35.36 23.73 28.55
N GLY A 13 34.28 22.95 28.70
CA GLY A 13 33.87 21.96 27.68
C GLY A 13 32.83 22.44 26.65
N GLN A 14 32.18 23.58 26.86
CA GLN A 14 30.99 23.95 26.08
C GLN A 14 31.29 24.85 24.86
N ARG A 15 32.41 25.59 24.87
CA ARG A 15 32.80 26.51 23.78
C ARG A 15 33.43 25.81 22.55
N SER A 16 33.78 24.53 22.65
CA SER A 16 34.42 23.79 21.57
C SER A 16 33.43 23.15 20.59
N LEU A 17 32.11 23.27 20.81
CA LEU A 17 31.09 22.69 19.92
C LEU A 17 30.40 23.75 19.05
N ASP A 18 30.39 25.02 19.49
CA ASP A 18 29.74 26.12 18.76
C ASP A 18 30.40 26.40 17.40
N TRP A 19 31.71 26.20 17.28
CA TRP A 19 32.44 26.46 16.04
C TRP A 19 32.30 25.33 15.00
N LEU A 20 31.90 24.12 15.40
CA LEU A 20 31.56 23.03 14.47
C LEU A 20 30.19 23.25 13.84
N VAL A 21 29.25 23.86 14.58
CA VAL A 21 27.91 24.21 14.08
C VAL A 21 27.94 25.47 13.20
N ALA A 22 28.83 26.43 13.50
CA ALA A 22 28.90 27.71 12.80
C ALA A 22 29.56 27.69 11.41
N ARG A 23 30.14 26.55 10.96
CA ARG A 23 30.81 26.45 9.65
C ARG A 23 29.88 26.09 8.49
N PHE A 24 28.57 25.94 8.73
CA PHE A 24 27.57 26.00 7.67
C PHE A 24 27.21 27.47 7.38
N GLY A 25 28.18 28.22 6.86
CA GLY A 25 27.85 29.46 6.15
C GLY A 25 26.89 29.08 5.03
N ARG A 26 25.65 29.61 5.09
CA ARG A 26 24.56 29.33 4.14
C ARG A 26 25.08 29.56 2.73
N ARG A 27 25.53 28.51 2.05
CA ARG A 27 25.92 28.63 0.66
C ARG A 27 24.63 28.98 -0.10
N PRO A 28 24.66 29.90 -1.07
CA PRO A 28 23.48 30.19 -1.88
C PRO A 28 22.95 28.93 -2.58
N SER A 29 23.82 27.95 -2.83
CA SER A 29 23.46 26.59 -3.29
C SER A 29 22.52 25.86 -2.34
N ASP A 30 22.69 26.00 -1.02
CA ASP A 30 21.90 25.29 -0.02
C ASP A 30 20.51 25.91 0.10
N LEU A 31 20.42 27.24 -0.08
CA LEU A 31 19.14 27.95 -0.12
C LEU A 31 18.37 27.63 -1.41
N LEU A 32 19.05 27.60 -2.56
CA LEU A 32 18.47 27.21 -3.84
C LEU A 32 17.98 25.76 -3.80
N PHE A 33 18.81 24.84 -3.31
CA PHE A 33 18.46 23.43 -3.16
C PHE A 33 17.22 23.27 -2.27
N ARG A 34 17.21 23.92 -1.11
CA ARG A 34 16.06 23.91 -0.20
C ARG A 34 14.79 24.46 -0.85
N GLY A 35 14.90 25.57 -1.60
CA GLY A 35 13.76 26.18 -2.30
C GLY A 35 13.17 25.24 -3.36
N VAL A 36 14.04 24.61 -4.17
CA VAL A 36 13.63 23.66 -5.21
C VAL A 36 12.98 22.42 -4.60
N THR A 37 13.59 21.80 -3.58
CA THR A 37 13.00 20.64 -2.90
C THR A 37 11.65 21.00 -2.26
N MET A 38 11.53 22.19 -1.65
CA MET A 38 10.28 22.63 -1.05
C MET A 38 9.17 22.87 -2.09
N LEU A 39 9.54 23.37 -3.29
CA LEU A 39 8.61 23.47 -4.41
C LEU A 39 8.11 22.10 -4.86
N PHE A 40 8.99 21.10 -5.01
CA PHE A 40 8.57 19.74 -5.37
C PHE A 40 7.63 19.12 -4.33
N VAL A 41 7.93 19.29 -3.04
CA VAL A 41 7.03 18.83 -1.97
C VAL A 41 5.67 19.52 -2.07
N LEU A 42 5.66 20.84 -2.27
CA LEU A 42 4.41 21.59 -2.42
C LEU A 42 3.59 21.12 -3.63
N ILE A 43 4.25 20.88 -4.77
CA ILE A 43 3.60 20.35 -5.98
C ILE A 43 2.97 18.99 -5.70
N VAL A 44 3.70 18.08 -5.05
CA VAL A 44 3.17 16.74 -4.71
C VAL A 44 1.96 16.86 -3.78
N VAL A 45 2.04 17.70 -2.76
CA VAL A 45 0.91 17.94 -1.83
C VAL A 45 -0.29 18.51 -2.56
N VAL A 46 -0.10 19.53 -3.41
CA VAL A 46 -1.17 20.13 -4.22
C VAL A 46 -1.79 19.09 -5.16
N LEU A 47 -0.98 18.22 -5.76
CA LEU A 47 -1.47 17.16 -6.64
C LEU A 47 -2.33 16.15 -5.87
N VAL A 48 -1.86 15.68 -4.71
CA VAL A 48 -2.62 14.74 -3.86
C VAL A 48 -3.95 15.36 -3.42
N VAL A 49 -3.92 16.60 -2.95
CA VAL A 49 -5.14 17.32 -2.54
C VAL A 49 -6.06 17.55 -3.75
N GLY A 50 -5.50 17.90 -4.91
CA GLY A 50 -6.25 18.08 -6.15
C GLY A 50 -6.98 16.81 -6.59
N VAL A 51 -6.29 15.66 -6.56
CA VAL A 51 -6.91 14.35 -6.83
C VAL A 51 -8.04 14.06 -5.84
N ALA A 52 -7.82 14.30 -4.55
CA ALA A 52 -8.87 14.09 -3.54
C ALA A 52 -10.10 14.99 -3.78
N VAL A 53 -9.90 16.26 -4.14
CA VAL A 53 -10.99 17.20 -4.46
C VAL A 53 -11.77 16.73 -5.70
N VAL A 54 -11.08 16.36 -6.77
CA VAL A 54 -11.73 15.85 -7.99
C VAL A 54 -12.54 14.59 -7.69
N LEU A 55 -11.99 13.64 -6.92
CA LEU A 55 -12.71 12.43 -6.53
C LEU A 55 -13.99 12.74 -5.75
N VAL A 56 -13.96 13.72 -4.85
CA VAL A 56 -15.15 14.13 -4.08
C VAL A 56 -16.20 14.78 -4.97
N ILE A 57 -15.80 15.67 -5.88
CA ILE A 57 -16.71 16.35 -6.81
C ILE A 57 -17.39 15.34 -7.74
N GLU A 58 -16.62 14.41 -8.31
CA GLU A 58 -17.13 13.39 -9.22
C GLU A 58 -18.00 12.33 -8.52
N SER A 59 -17.71 12.03 -7.25
CA SER A 59 -18.51 11.05 -6.48
C SER A 59 -19.80 11.64 -5.90
N TRP A 60 -19.90 12.96 -5.76
CA TRP A 60 -21.03 13.64 -5.12
C TRP A 60 -22.39 13.37 -5.80
N PRO A 61 -22.54 13.47 -7.14
CA PRO A 61 -23.81 13.23 -7.82
C PRO A 61 -24.34 11.80 -7.61
N THR A 62 -23.44 10.81 -7.55
CA THR A 62 -23.77 9.41 -7.31
C THR A 62 -24.36 9.22 -5.92
N ILE A 63 -23.75 9.83 -4.90
CA ILE A 63 -24.23 9.75 -3.52
C ILE A 63 -25.58 10.45 -3.37
N THR A 64 -25.80 11.59 -4.02
CA THR A 64 -27.08 12.32 -3.94
C THR A 64 -28.22 11.61 -4.68
N THR A 65 -27.91 10.86 -5.75
CA THR A 65 -28.91 10.17 -6.57
C THR A 65 -29.33 8.82 -5.96
N PHE A 66 -28.39 8.07 -5.40
CA PHE A 66 -28.61 6.71 -4.88
C PHE A 66 -28.65 6.61 -3.35
N GLY A 67 -28.29 7.69 -2.65
CA GLY A 67 -28.22 7.74 -1.19
C GLY A 67 -27.21 6.74 -0.59
N LEU A 68 -27.32 6.52 0.71
CA LEU A 68 -26.48 5.54 1.42
C LEU A 68 -26.75 4.09 1.00
N SER A 69 -27.93 3.82 0.42
CA SER A 69 -28.27 2.50 -0.10
C SER A 69 -27.34 2.06 -1.23
N PHE A 70 -26.71 3.00 -1.95
CA PHE A 70 -25.68 2.73 -2.96
C PHE A 70 -24.54 1.83 -2.45
N LEU A 71 -24.14 2.01 -1.18
CA LEU A 71 -23.01 1.31 -0.57
C LEU A 71 -23.29 -0.17 -0.30
N THR A 72 -24.55 -0.50 0.00
CA THR A 72 -24.97 -1.88 0.33
C THR A 72 -25.70 -2.55 -0.82
N ASN A 73 -26.19 -1.79 -1.79
CA ASN A 73 -26.92 -2.34 -2.93
C ASN A 73 -26.00 -3.21 -3.78
N GLN A 74 -26.50 -4.40 -4.11
CA GLN A 74 -25.82 -5.39 -4.94
C GLN A 74 -26.22 -5.30 -6.41
N ALA A 75 -27.30 -4.58 -6.72
CA ALA A 75 -27.81 -4.45 -8.07
C ALA A 75 -26.97 -3.45 -8.88
N PHE A 76 -26.31 -3.95 -9.93
CA PHE A 76 -25.77 -3.13 -11.01
C PHE A 76 -26.63 -3.38 -12.25
N ASP A 77 -27.66 -2.56 -12.43
CA ASP A 77 -28.62 -2.63 -13.53
C ASP A 77 -28.62 -1.30 -14.31
N PRO A 78 -27.85 -1.23 -15.41
CA PRO A 78 -27.80 -0.06 -16.28
C PRO A 78 -29.11 0.23 -17.01
N VAL A 79 -30.01 -0.76 -17.13
CA VAL A 79 -31.30 -0.62 -17.84
C VAL A 79 -32.30 0.11 -16.95
N HIS A 80 -32.30 -0.18 -15.66
CA HIS A 80 -33.19 0.45 -14.68
C HIS A 80 -32.54 1.62 -13.91
N ASN A 81 -31.38 2.11 -14.36
CA ASN A 81 -30.59 3.15 -13.68
C ASN A 81 -30.32 2.82 -12.19
N SER A 82 -30.19 1.55 -11.82
CA SER A 82 -29.87 1.14 -10.46
C SER A 82 -28.40 0.76 -10.38
N TYR A 83 -27.61 1.56 -9.68
CA TYR A 83 -26.20 1.28 -9.47
C TYR A 83 -25.95 1.03 -7.98
N GLY A 84 -25.14 0.00 -7.69
CA GLY A 84 -24.72 -0.36 -6.35
C GLY A 84 -23.25 -0.75 -6.34
N VAL A 85 -22.52 -0.31 -5.33
CA VAL A 85 -21.07 -0.59 -5.18
C VAL A 85 -20.78 -1.71 -4.18
N GLY A 86 -21.82 -2.30 -3.57
CA GLY A 86 -21.70 -3.35 -2.57
C GLY A 86 -20.80 -4.53 -2.98
N PRO A 87 -20.92 -5.08 -4.21
CA PRO A 87 -20.07 -6.18 -4.66
C PRO A 87 -18.60 -5.77 -4.79
N ALA A 88 -18.31 -4.55 -5.24
CA ALA A 88 -16.94 -4.03 -5.33
C ALA A 88 -16.30 -3.81 -3.96
N ILE A 89 -17.05 -3.26 -2.99
CA ILE A 89 -16.58 -3.10 -1.60
C ILE A 89 -16.33 -4.48 -0.98
N TYR A 90 -17.28 -5.40 -1.10
CA TYR A 90 -17.14 -6.73 -0.53
C TYR A 90 -15.97 -7.48 -1.17
N GLY A 91 -15.84 -7.42 -2.49
CA GLY A 91 -14.74 -8.03 -3.23
C GLY A 91 -13.37 -7.51 -2.82
N THR A 92 -13.21 -6.19 -2.71
CA THR A 92 -11.94 -5.58 -2.27
C THR A 92 -11.58 -5.96 -0.83
N LEU A 93 -12.54 -6.02 0.09
CA LEU A 93 -12.29 -6.43 1.47
C LEU A 93 -11.89 -7.89 1.58
N VAL A 94 -12.62 -8.78 0.90
CA VAL A 94 -12.32 -10.21 0.95
C VAL A 94 -11.00 -10.53 0.27
N THR A 95 -10.73 -9.97 -0.91
CA THR A 95 -9.45 -10.15 -1.61
C THR A 95 -8.28 -9.63 -0.79
N SER A 96 -8.40 -8.43 -0.21
CA SER A 96 -7.34 -7.87 0.63
C SER A 96 -7.10 -8.71 1.88
N ALA A 97 -8.16 -9.23 2.50
CA ALA A 97 -8.03 -10.10 3.68
C ALA A 97 -7.30 -11.41 3.34
N PHE A 98 -7.68 -12.10 2.25
CA PHE A 98 -6.97 -13.30 1.80
C PHE A 98 -5.53 -12.98 1.38
N ALA A 99 -5.32 -11.89 0.65
CA ALA A 99 -3.99 -11.45 0.24
C ALA A 99 -3.09 -11.25 1.46
N MET A 100 -3.56 -10.54 2.50
CA MET A 100 -2.80 -10.34 3.74
C MET A 100 -2.57 -11.65 4.49
N LEU A 101 -3.60 -12.51 4.58
CA LEU A 101 -3.52 -13.79 5.27
C LEU A 101 -2.38 -14.67 4.74
N PHE A 102 -2.13 -14.66 3.43
CA PHE A 102 -1.02 -15.41 2.83
C PHE A 102 0.28 -14.59 2.70
N ALA A 103 0.19 -13.32 2.32
CA ALA A 103 1.37 -12.49 2.07
C ALA A 103 2.17 -12.20 3.34
N ILE A 104 1.50 -11.98 4.48
CA ILE A 104 2.19 -11.68 5.75
C ILE A 104 3.05 -12.86 6.22
N PRO A 105 2.52 -14.08 6.42
CA PRO A 105 3.35 -15.19 6.91
C PRO A 105 4.45 -15.57 5.92
N ILE A 106 4.18 -15.53 4.61
CA ILE A 106 5.18 -15.85 3.58
C ILE A 106 6.26 -14.77 3.55
N GLY A 107 5.90 -13.49 3.56
CA GLY A 107 6.84 -12.37 3.51
C GLY A 107 7.72 -12.28 4.75
N VAL A 108 7.12 -12.41 5.93
CA VAL A 108 7.86 -12.45 7.20
C VAL A 108 8.75 -13.70 7.27
N GLY A 109 8.21 -14.87 6.90
CA GLY A 109 8.98 -16.12 6.88
C GLY A 109 10.17 -16.07 5.93
N ALA A 110 9.99 -15.52 4.73
CA ALA A 110 11.06 -15.32 3.76
C ALA A 110 12.12 -14.33 4.26
N SER A 111 11.69 -13.23 4.88
CA SER A 111 12.60 -12.23 5.46
C SER A 111 13.47 -12.84 6.57
N ILE A 112 12.86 -13.57 7.51
CA ILE A 112 13.58 -14.26 8.59
C ILE A 112 14.55 -15.30 8.01
N PHE A 113 14.12 -16.09 7.03
CA PHE A 113 14.99 -17.10 6.41
C PHE A 113 16.25 -16.47 5.78
N VAL A 114 16.09 -15.38 5.02
CA VAL A 114 17.23 -14.71 4.35
C VAL A 114 18.20 -14.07 5.35
N VAL A 115 17.69 -13.54 6.47
CA VAL A 115 18.51 -12.84 7.48
C VAL A 115 19.21 -13.82 8.42
N ASP A 116 18.48 -14.81 8.96
CA ASP A 116 18.97 -15.63 10.08
C ASP A 116 19.42 -17.04 9.67
N PHE A 117 18.84 -17.61 8.61
CA PHE A 117 19.03 -19.03 8.26
C PHE A 117 19.76 -19.26 6.92
N CYS A 118 19.90 -18.24 6.08
CA CYS A 118 20.43 -18.39 4.73
C CYS A 118 21.96 -18.58 4.71
N PRO A 119 22.49 -19.62 4.04
CA PRO A 119 23.94 -19.80 3.90
C PRO A 119 24.54 -18.68 3.04
N ARG A 120 25.77 -18.27 3.38
CA ARG A 120 26.48 -17.11 2.78
C ARG A 120 26.42 -17.01 1.24
N PRO A 121 26.62 -18.08 0.45
CA PRO A 121 26.60 -17.96 -1.01
C PRO A 121 25.20 -17.71 -1.60
N LEU A 122 24.13 -18.14 -0.92
CA LEU A 122 22.75 -17.98 -1.40
C LEU A 122 22.14 -16.62 -1.05
N ARG A 123 22.70 -15.92 -0.06
CA ARG A 123 22.17 -14.63 0.40
C ARG A 123 22.21 -13.56 -0.69
N ILE A 124 23.30 -13.50 -1.44
CA ILE A 124 23.51 -12.51 -2.52
C ILE A 124 22.48 -12.69 -3.66
N PRO A 125 22.32 -13.88 -4.27
CA PRO A 125 21.33 -14.06 -5.32
C PRO A 125 19.89 -13.88 -4.82
N LEU A 126 19.55 -14.35 -3.61
CA LEU A 126 18.19 -14.17 -3.06
C LEU A 126 17.84 -12.70 -2.82
N ALA A 127 18.78 -11.92 -2.29
CA ALA A 127 18.60 -10.47 -2.15
C ALA A 127 18.41 -9.80 -3.51
N PHE A 128 19.24 -10.16 -4.50
CA PHE A 128 19.13 -9.63 -5.86
C PHE A 128 17.77 -9.95 -6.51
N PHE A 129 17.25 -11.18 -6.36
CA PHE A 129 15.92 -11.51 -6.86
C PHE A 129 14.80 -10.75 -6.15
N THR A 130 14.93 -10.52 -4.84
CA THR A 130 13.95 -9.73 -4.07
C THR A 130 13.93 -8.28 -4.54
N ASP A 131 15.11 -7.68 -4.71
CA ASP A 131 15.26 -6.32 -5.23
C ASP A 131 14.73 -6.22 -6.67
N LEU A 132 15.00 -7.23 -7.49
CA LEU A 132 14.50 -7.29 -8.86
C LEU A 132 12.97 -7.40 -8.90
N LEU A 133 12.38 -8.28 -8.07
CA LEU A 133 10.92 -8.42 -7.96
C LEU A 133 10.27 -7.12 -7.46
N ALA A 134 10.92 -6.40 -6.55
CA ALA A 134 10.45 -5.10 -6.08
C ALA A 134 10.56 -4.00 -7.15
N ALA A 135 11.50 -4.13 -8.10
CA ALA A 135 11.70 -3.18 -9.19
C ALA A 135 10.74 -3.40 -10.37
N VAL A 136 10.06 -4.55 -10.47
CA VAL A 136 9.11 -4.82 -11.56
C VAL A 136 7.91 -3.85 -11.45
N PRO A 137 7.51 -3.20 -12.55
CA PRO A 137 6.33 -2.34 -12.55
C PRO A 137 5.05 -3.09 -12.16
N SER A 138 4.21 -2.46 -11.32
CA SER A 138 2.95 -3.05 -10.86
C SER A 138 2.00 -3.44 -12.00
N VAL A 139 2.03 -2.70 -13.12
CA VAL A 139 1.22 -2.97 -14.33
C VAL A 139 1.52 -4.35 -14.92
N ILE A 140 2.79 -4.80 -14.87
CA ILE A 140 3.18 -6.11 -15.41
C ILE A 140 2.53 -7.23 -14.60
N TYR A 141 2.56 -7.13 -13.26
CA TYR A 141 1.90 -8.11 -12.40
C TYR A 141 0.37 -8.13 -12.59
N GLY A 142 -0.25 -6.96 -12.80
CA GLY A 142 -1.67 -6.87 -13.12
C GLY A 142 -2.01 -7.58 -14.43
N LEU A 143 -1.24 -7.33 -15.50
CA LEU A 143 -1.46 -7.96 -16.80
C LEU A 143 -1.15 -9.46 -16.77
N PHE A 144 -0.11 -9.89 -16.06
CA PHE A 144 0.20 -11.31 -15.83
C PHE A 144 -0.97 -12.01 -15.12
N GLY A 145 -1.50 -11.38 -14.07
CA GLY A 145 -2.69 -11.86 -13.36
C GLY A 145 -3.88 -12.03 -14.30
N PHE A 146 -4.15 -11.02 -15.14
CA PHE A 146 -5.26 -11.07 -16.09
C PHE A 146 -5.06 -12.10 -17.21
N LEU A 147 -3.87 -12.19 -17.81
CA LEU A 147 -3.63 -13.02 -18.99
C LEU A 147 -3.36 -14.50 -18.68
N LEU A 148 -2.77 -14.80 -17.53
CA LEU A 148 -2.34 -16.15 -17.19
C LEU A 148 -3.06 -16.68 -15.96
N LEU A 149 -3.12 -15.90 -14.88
CA LEU A 149 -3.72 -16.38 -13.63
C LEU A 149 -5.24 -16.47 -13.72
N ALA A 150 -5.92 -15.49 -14.33
CA ALA A 150 -7.37 -15.49 -14.48
C ALA A 150 -7.88 -16.69 -15.31
N PRO A 151 -7.36 -16.99 -16.52
CA PRO A 151 -7.81 -18.18 -17.26
C PRO A 151 -7.42 -19.48 -16.55
N TRP A 152 -6.25 -19.55 -15.91
CA TRP A 152 -5.87 -20.73 -15.12
C TRP A 152 -6.82 -20.96 -13.93
N LEU A 153 -7.22 -19.88 -13.24
CA LEU A 153 -8.16 -19.96 -12.14
C LEU A 153 -9.54 -20.39 -12.63
N GLN A 154 -10.07 -19.80 -13.71
CA GLN A 154 -11.38 -20.18 -14.26
C GLN A 154 -11.42 -21.64 -14.73
N GLN A 155 -10.33 -22.13 -15.35
CA GLN A 155 -10.30 -23.50 -15.91
C GLN A 155 -9.96 -24.58 -14.86
N THR A 156 -9.10 -24.26 -13.89
CA THR A 156 -8.53 -25.26 -12.96
C THR A 156 -8.78 -24.90 -11.50
N GLY A 157 -8.55 -23.65 -11.12
CA GLY A 157 -8.65 -23.20 -9.73
C GLY A 157 -10.07 -23.22 -9.18
N GLU A 158 -11.02 -22.55 -9.82
CA GLU A 158 -12.42 -22.46 -9.41
C GLU A 158 -13.09 -23.84 -9.36
N PRO A 159 -12.96 -24.72 -10.37
CA PRO A 159 -13.56 -26.06 -10.31
C PRO A 159 -12.97 -26.91 -9.17
N TRP A 160 -11.66 -26.79 -8.90
CA TRP A 160 -11.01 -27.50 -7.79
C TRP A 160 -11.50 -26.98 -6.44
N LEU A 161 -11.63 -25.67 -6.30
CA LEU A 161 -12.07 -25.01 -5.08
C LEU A 161 -13.56 -25.28 -4.81
N GLN A 162 -14.41 -25.27 -5.84
CA GLN A 162 -15.82 -25.66 -5.76
C GLN A 162 -15.97 -27.13 -5.36
N LYS A 163 -15.11 -28.03 -5.86
CA LYS A 163 -15.18 -29.46 -5.51
C LYS A 163 -14.86 -29.73 -4.04
N HIS A 164 -13.89 -29.03 -3.45
CA HIS A 164 -13.43 -29.29 -2.08
C HIS A 164 -14.02 -28.34 -1.03
N LEU A 165 -14.28 -27.08 -1.40
CA LEU A 165 -14.78 -26.02 -0.53
C LEU A 165 -16.18 -25.52 -0.93
N GLY A 166 -16.85 -26.18 -1.88
CA GLY A 166 -18.22 -25.85 -2.30
C GLY A 166 -19.28 -26.05 -1.21
N PHE A 167 -18.90 -26.50 -0.01
CA PHE A 167 -19.77 -26.49 1.17
C PHE A 167 -19.94 -25.07 1.76
N LEU A 168 -19.03 -24.13 1.46
CA LEU A 168 -19.14 -22.75 1.92
C LEU A 168 -19.93 -21.91 0.89
N PRO A 169 -20.86 -21.05 1.34
CA PRO A 169 -21.70 -20.24 0.45
C PRO A 169 -20.90 -19.25 -0.41
N PHE A 170 -19.66 -18.94 -0.02
CA PHE A 170 -18.74 -18.08 -0.77
C PHE A 170 -18.26 -18.71 -2.10
N PHE A 171 -18.16 -20.04 -2.16
CA PHE A 171 -17.62 -20.75 -3.34
C PHE A 171 -18.71 -21.28 -4.28
N GLN A 172 -19.99 -21.01 -4.03
CA GLN A 172 -21.12 -21.54 -4.81
C GLN A 172 -21.61 -20.61 -5.94
N GLY A 173 -20.93 -19.47 -6.18
CA GLY A 173 -21.34 -18.47 -7.18
C GLY A 173 -21.26 -18.99 -8.63
N GLN A 174 -22.27 -18.70 -9.44
CA GLN A 174 -22.36 -19.15 -10.83
C GLN A 174 -21.33 -18.49 -11.75
N ILE A 175 -20.85 -19.28 -12.71
CA ILE A 175 -19.75 -18.99 -13.65
C ILE A 175 -20.08 -17.87 -14.68
N GLN A 176 -21.35 -17.44 -14.80
CA GLN A 176 -21.78 -16.54 -15.90
C GLN A 176 -22.60 -15.31 -15.51
N GLY A 177 -22.87 -15.06 -14.23
CA GLY A 177 -23.63 -13.86 -13.86
C GLY A 177 -23.66 -13.64 -12.37
N VAL A 178 -23.01 -12.55 -11.93
CA VAL A 178 -23.05 -12.02 -10.56
C VAL A 178 -22.81 -13.11 -9.49
N GLY A 179 -21.82 -13.97 -9.72
CA GLY A 179 -21.27 -14.84 -8.69
C GLY A 179 -20.35 -14.02 -7.78
N LEU A 180 -20.51 -14.14 -6.46
CA LEU A 180 -19.71 -13.50 -5.41
C LEU A 180 -18.17 -13.59 -5.65
N LEU A 181 -17.71 -14.55 -6.44
CA LEU A 181 -16.31 -14.76 -6.82
C LEU A 181 -15.81 -13.78 -7.91
N ALA A 182 -16.63 -13.45 -8.91
CA ALA A 182 -16.26 -12.47 -9.95
C ALA A 182 -16.22 -11.04 -9.42
N ALA A 183 -16.96 -10.76 -8.34
CA ALA A 183 -16.90 -9.48 -7.64
C ALA A 183 -15.64 -9.33 -6.78
N GLY A 184 -15.04 -10.46 -6.36
CA GLY A 184 -13.85 -10.55 -5.53
C GLY A 184 -12.58 -10.93 -6.28
N MET A 185 -12.42 -10.51 -7.54
CA MET A 185 -11.13 -10.48 -8.23
C MET A 185 -10.95 -9.15 -8.96
#